data_AF-A0A9D9N6L4-F1
#
_entry.id   AF-A0A9D9N6L4-F1
#
_cell.length_a   1.000
_cell.length_b   1.000
_cell.length_c   1.000
_cell.angle_alpha   90.00
_cell.angle_beta   90.00
_cell.angle_gamma   90.00
#
_symmetry.space_group_name_H-M   'P 1'
#
loop_
_entity.id
_entity.type
_entity.pdbx_description
1 polymer ?
#
loop_
_entity_poly.entity_id
_entity_poly.type
_entity_poly.pdbx_seq_one_letter_code
_entity_poly.pdbx_strand_id
1 'polypeptide(L)'
;MSLLIGFLIINGWMIAFSLEYVMTFLVMSVALLAVILTNSSSVSDEKKRNRIGYIFALSGVFTCFVDFLTTETLSFTIPMLVLLVLQEKNGQLKYWKDVLKQIVLYGLIFIISYACMFFLKWILATITIGKKALDSAIGSVMERSIGTVTMGQSTLDPSATTLQKLGGALWKNIGCLFPFKEMMSAPAVYTALFCCILFLFSCVYLFHGTSYYSNLGMSMLLLSLIPFLRFLLLSNHSYLHYFFTYRALLVSVVGAIYYTGKCCEEYWKRRWKRQWKRI
;
A
#
# COMPACT_ATOMS: atom_id res chain seq x y z
N MET A 1 13.32 8.49 -7.34
CA MET A 1 13.16 9.56 -6.34
C MET A 1 11.96 9.32 -5.43
N SER A 2 10.71 9.26 -5.91
CA SER A 2 9.53 9.05 -5.04
C SER A 2 9.59 7.79 -4.17
N LEU A 3 9.98 6.64 -4.74
CA LEU A 3 10.19 5.39 -3.97
C LEU A 3 11.22 5.56 -2.85
N LEU A 4 12.38 6.15 -3.14
CA LEU A 4 13.45 6.36 -2.15
C LEU A 4 12.98 7.26 -0.99
N ILE A 5 12.31 8.37 -1.31
CA ILE A 5 11.75 9.27 -0.29
C ILE A 5 10.67 8.56 0.52
N GLY A 6 9.81 7.77 -0.14
CA GLY A 6 8.82 6.94 0.53
C GLY A 6 9.45 5.98 1.53
N PHE A 7 10.51 5.27 1.13
CA PHE A 7 11.28 4.38 2.01
C PHE A 7 11.89 5.11 3.21
N LEU A 8 12.36 6.35 3.05
CA LEU A 8 12.85 7.15 4.18
C LEU A 8 11.73 7.51 5.15
N ILE A 9 10.58 7.98 4.65
CA ILE A 9 9.42 8.38 5.46
C ILE A 9 8.86 7.20 6.25
N ILE A 10 8.82 6.00 5.67
CA ILE A 10 8.34 4.82 6.39
C ILE A 10 9.39 4.19 7.33
N ASN A 11 10.54 4.84 7.54
CA ASN A 11 11.68 4.29 8.27
C ASN A 11 12.12 2.92 7.73
N GLY A 12 12.33 2.84 6.42
CA GLY A 12 12.61 1.60 5.70
C GLY A 12 13.87 0.86 6.13
N TRP A 13 14.83 1.54 6.75
CA TRP A 13 16.01 0.88 7.33
C TRP A 13 15.64 -0.14 8.43
N MET A 14 14.51 0.05 9.12
CA MET A 14 14.05 -0.87 10.16
C MET A 14 13.72 -2.26 9.62
N ILE A 15 13.45 -2.37 8.30
CA ILE A 15 13.02 -3.61 7.66
C ILE A 15 14.08 -4.72 7.77
N ALA A 16 15.37 -4.36 7.82
CA ALA A 16 16.46 -5.32 7.92
C ALA A 16 16.59 -6.00 9.29
N PHE A 17 15.90 -5.51 10.32
CA PHE A 17 16.10 -5.96 11.71
C PHE A 17 15.10 -7.02 12.18
N SER A 18 14.09 -7.37 11.38
CA SER A 18 13.13 -8.44 11.73
C SER A 18 12.63 -9.18 10.49
N LEU A 19 12.48 -10.51 10.63
CA LEU A 19 11.87 -11.35 9.60
C LEU A 19 10.43 -10.92 9.30
N GLU A 20 9.70 -10.47 10.33
CA GLU A 20 8.33 -9.99 10.17
C GLU A 20 8.25 -8.77 9.23
N TYR A 21 9.30 -7.94 9.16
CA TYR A 21 9.32 -6.78 8.27
C TYR A 21 9.88 -7.11 6.89
N VAL A 22 10.94 -7.92 6.83
CA VAL A 22 11.69 -8.12 5.58
C VAL A 22 10.92 -8.89 4.53
N MET A 23 10.12 -9.87 4.95
CA MET A 23 9.56 -10.87 4.04
C MET A 23 8.64 -10.25 2.97
N THR A 24 7.71 -9.41 3.38
CA THR A 24 6.75 -8.79 2.44
C THR A 24 7.42 -7.75 1.54
N PHE A 25 8.46 -7.08 2.03
CA PHE A 25 9.27 -6.19 1.22
C PHE A 25 10.11 -6.95 0.18
N LEU A 26 10.57 -8.16 0.48
CA LEU A 26 11.23 -9.04 -0.50
C LEU A 26 10.25 -9.49 -1.59
N VAL A 27 9.05 -9.97 -1.20
CA VAL A 27 8.01 -10.36 -2.17
C VAL A 27 7.64 -9.18 -3.06
N MET A 28 7.42 -7.99 -2.47
CA MET A 28 7.18 -6.76 -3.21
C MET A 28 8.31 -6.44 -4.19
N SER A 29 9.57 -6.56 -3.77
CA SER A 29 10.74 -6.22 -4.60
C SER A 29 10.89 -7.19 -5.77
N VAL A 30 10.69 -8.49 -5.54
CA VAL A 30 10.70 -9.52 -6.59
C VAL A 30 9.55 -9.30 -7.58
N ALA A 31 8.33 -9.07 -7.10
CA ALA A 31 7.18 -8.80 -7.94
C ALA A 31 7.37 -7.52 -8.77
N LEU A 32 7.90 -6.46 -8.16
CA LEU A 32 8.23 -5.21 -8.83
C LEU A 32 9.26 -5.43 -9.96
N LEU A 33 10.35 -6.14 -9.68
CA LEU A 33 11.37 -6.45 -10.68
C LEU A 33 10.78 -7.27 -11.83
N ALA A 34 9.98 -8.30 -11.52
CA ALA A 34 9.32 -9.14 -12.52
C ALA A 34 8.35 -8.34 -13.42
N VAL A 35 7.61 -7.38 -12.85
CA VAL A 35 6.74 -6.46 -13.60
C VAL A 35 7.56 -5.58 -14.56
N ILE A 36 8.67 -4.99 -14.09
CA ILE A 36 9.54 -4.14 -14.91
C ILE A 36 10.12 -4.95 -16.08
N LEU A 37 10.67 -6.13 -15.80
CA LEU A 37 11.25 -7.01 -16.83
C LEU A 37 10.20 -7.46 -17.84
N THR A 38 9.00 -7.82 -17.38
CA THR A 38 7.90 -8.23 -18.25
C THR A 38 7.44 -7.08 -19.15
N ASN A 39 7.31 -5.87 -18.59
CA ASN A 39 6.90 -4.70 -19.37
C ASN A 39 7.95 -4.29 -20.42
N SER A 40 9.24 -4.43 -20.09
CA SER A 40 10.36 -4.14 -20.98
C SER A 40 10.58 -5.19 -22.08
N SER A 41 10.03 -6.40 -21.95
CA SER A 41 10.24 -7.48 -22.91
C SER A 41 9.58 -7.21 -24.27
N SER A 42 10.19 -7.68 -25.36
CA SER A 42 9.68 -7.55 -26.74
C SER A 42 8.64 -8.64 -27.10
N VAL A 43 7.74 -8.95 -26.17
CA VAL A 43 6.67 -9.94 -26.40
C VAL A 43 5.34 -9.24 -26.69
N SER A 44 4.38 -9.95 -27.28
CA SER A 44 3.04 -9.39 -27.55
C SER A 44 2.34 -8.92 -26.27
N ASP A 45 1.52 -7.88 -26.39
CA ASP A 45 0.82 -7.27 -25.24
C ASP A 45 -0.07 -8.27 -24.49
N GLU A 46 -0.66 -9.23 -25.20
CA GLU A 46 -1.42 -10.32 -24.59
C GLU A 46 -0.54 -11.20 -23.69
N LYS A 47 0.65 -11.60 -24.17
CA LYS A 47 1.59 -12.38 -23.36
C LYS A 47 2.09 -11.58 -22.16
N LYS A 48 2.31 -10.27 -22.31
CA LYS A 48 2.65 -9.39 -21.18
C LYS A 48 1.55 -9.40 -20.12
N ARG A 49 0.30 -9.19 -20.54
CA ARG A 49 -0.87 -9.20 -19.64
C ARG A 49 -1.00 -10.50 -18.85
N ASN A 50 -0.84 -11.64 -19.51
CA ASN A 50 -0.90 -12.95 -18.84
C ASN A 50 0.26 -13.14 -17.85
N ARG A 51 1.49 -12.78 -18.23
CA ARG A 51 2.65 -12.84 -17.32
C ARG A 51 2.47 -11.95 -16.10
N ILE A 52 1.95 -10.73 -16.26
CA ILE A 52 1.62 -9.82 -15.16
C ILE A 52 0.57 -10.45 -14.23
N GLY A 53 -0.46 -11.09 -14.79
CA GLY A 53 -1.44 -11.85 -14.02
C GLY A 53 -0.79 -12.93 -13.16
N TYR A 54 0.11 -13.73 -13.74
CA TYR A 54 0.85 -14.76 -12.98
C TYR A 54 1.75 -14.17 -11.89
N ILE A 55 2.40 -13.03 -12.15
CA ILE A 55 3.23 -12.34 -11.14
C ILE A 55 2.37 -11.92 -9.94
N PHE A 56 1.19 -11.34 -10.17
CA PHE A 56 0.29 -10.96 -9.08
C PHE A 56 -0.30 -12.16 -8.35
N ALA A 57 -0.59 -13.25 -9.06
CA ALA A 57 -1.03 -14.51 -8.43
C ALA A 57 0.05 -15.07 -7.50
N LEU A 58 1.29 -15.19 -7.98
CA LEU A 58 2.43 -15.66 -7.19
C LEU A 58 2.71 -14.72 -6.01
N SER A 59 2.64 -13.40 -6.23
CA SER A 59 2.76 -12.41 -5.16
C SER A 59 1.72 -12.66 -4.06
N GLY A 60 0.47 -12.95 -4.41
CA GLY A 60 -0.58 -13.30 -3.44
C GLY A 60 -0.29 -14.58 -2.65
N VAL A 61 0.14 -15.65 -3.34
CA VAL A 61 0.53 -16.92 -2.71
C VAL A 61 1.69 -16.71 -1.74
N PHE A 62 2.79 -16.11 -2.19
CA PHE A 62 3.98 -15.91 -1.37
C PHE A 62 3.70 -14.97 -0.20
N THR A 63 2.97 -13.88 -0.42
CA THR A 63 2.60 -12.95 0.66
C THR A 63 1.78 -13.66 1.72
N CYS A 64 0.75 -14.42 1.34
CA CYS A 64 0.01 -15.24 2.31
C CYS A 64 0.92 -16.23 3.03
N PHE A 65 1.94 -16.76 2.34
CA PHE A 65 2.88 -17.70 2.93
C PHE A 65 3.79 -17.10 4.00
N VAL A 66 4.41 -15.96 3.70
CA VAL A 66 5.49 -15.38 4.50
C VAL A 66 5.07 -14.22 5.39
N ASP A 67 3.93 -13.59 5.13
CA ASP A 67 3.50 -12.39 5.86
C ASP A 67 2.65 -12.74 7.07
N PHE A 68 2.90 -12.05 8.19
CA PHE A 68 2.13 -12.15 9.42
C PHE A 68 1.04 -11.08 9.51
N LEU A 69 0.47 -10.69 8.37
CA LEU A 69 -0.52 -9.62 8.25
C LEU A 69 0.07 -8.24 8.59
N THR A 70 1.27 -7.94 8.08
CA THR A 70 2.00 -6.72 8.46
C THR A 70 1.82 -5.61 7.43
N THR A 71 2.17 -5.91 6.18
CA THR A 71 2.23 -4.98 5.05
C THR A 71 1.85 -5.69 3.75
N GLU A 72 1.00 -6.71 3.85
CA GLU A 72 0.59 -7.63 2.79
C GLU A 72 0.21 -6.92 1.49
N THR A 73 -0.45 -5.77 1.60
CA THR A 73 -0.92 -4.96 0.47
C THR A 73 0.21 -4.39 -0.39
N LEU A 74 1.43 -4.21 0.15
CA LEU A 74 2.56 -3.64 -0.61
C LEU A 74 3.03 -4.55 -1.75
N SER A 75 2.94 -5.86 -1.55
CA SER A 75 3.30 -6.88 -2.55
C SER A 75 2.47 -6.79 -3.84
N PHE A 76 1.31 -6.13 -3.78
CA PHE A 76 0.45 -5.81 -4.92
C PHE A 76 0.55 -4.33 -5.31
N THR A 77 0.37 -3.42 -4.35
CA THR A 77 0.13 -2.00 -4.63
C THR A 77 1.34 -1.28 -5.24
N ILE A 78 2.57 -1.58 -4.81
CA ILE A 78 3.78 -0.96 -5.35
C ILE A 78 4.09 -1.48 -6.77
N PRO A 79 4.12 -2.80 -7.04
CA PRO A 79 4.26 -3.30 -8.42
C PRO A 79 3.16 -2.78 -9.35
N MET A 80 1.91 -2.69 -8.87
CA MET A 80 0.80 -2.15 -9.66
C MET A 80 0.98 -0.66 -9.96
N LEU A 81 1.39 0.16 -8.97
CA LEU A 81 1.69 1.57 -9.18
C LEU A 81 2.76 1.76 -10.26
N VAL A 82 3.83 0.98 -10.20
CA VAL A 82 4.93 1.07 -11.19
C VAL A 82 4.48 0.58 -12.56
N LEU A 83 3.68 -0.49 -12.65
CA LEU A 83 3.09 -0.93 -13.92
C LEU A 83 2.33 0.21 -14.60
N LEU A 84 1.46 0.91 -13.86
CA LEU A 84 0.68 2.02 -14.40
C LEU A 84 1.56 3.19 -14.84
N VAL A 85 2.61 3.52 -14.09
CA VAL A 85 3.59 4.54 -14.49
C VAL A 85 4.29 4.16 -15.80
N LEU A 86 4.66 2.88 -15.97
CA LEU A 86 5.31 2.40 -17.19
C LEU A 86 4.35 2.43 -18.39
N GLN A 87 3.10 2.03 -18.20
CA GLN A 87 2.06 2.09 -19.22
C GLN A 87 1.73 3.53 -19.63
N GLU A 88 1.72 4.48 -18.69
CA GLU A 88 1.53 5.91 -18.98
C GLU A 88 2.66 6.41 -19.89
N LYS A 89 3.92 6.10 -19.55
CA LYS A 89 5.10 6.50 -20.35
C LYS A 89 5.05 5.93 -21.77
N ASN A 90 4.48 4.75 -21.94
CA ASN A 90 4.31 4.10 -23.25
C ASN A 90 3.04 4.57 -23.99
N GLY A 91 2.27 5.53 -23.46
CA GLY A 91 1.04 6.03 -24.08
C GLY A 91 -0.13 5.02 -24.08
N GLN A 92 -0.09 4.01 -23.21
CA GLN A 92 -1.06 2.91 -23.16
C GLN A 92 -2.29 3.24 -22.30
N LEU A 93 -2.23 4.25 -21.43
CA LEU A 93 -3.35 4.64 -20.53
C LEU A 93 -4.33 5.62 -21.19
N LYS A 94 -5.07 5.17 -22.21
CA LYS A 94 -6.04 6.02 -22.93
C LYS A 94 -7.29 6.36 -22.12
N TYR A 95 -7.91 5.37 -21.47
CA TYR A 95 -9.18 5.54 -20.76
C TYR A 95 -9.09 5.11 -19.30
N TRP A 96 -9.68 5.90 -18.40
CA TRP A 96 -9.71 5.60 -16.97
C TRP A 96 -10.38 4.24 -16.66
N LYS A 97 -11.40 3.86 -17.42
CA LYS A 97 -12.12 2.59 -17.26
C LYS A 97 -11.20 1.39 -17.44
N ASP A 98 -10.28 1.47 -18.39
CA ASP A 98 -9.30 0.40 -18.63
C ASP A 98 -8.30 0.30 -17.48
N VAL A 99 -7.95 1.43 -16.87
CA VAL A 99 -7.06 1.44 -15.71
C VAL A 99 -7.75 0.85 -14.48
N LEU A 100 -8.99 1.26 -14.21
CA LEU A 100 -9.79 0.68 -13.12
C LEU A 100 -9.97 -0.83 -13.32
N LYS A 101 -10.32 -1.25 -14.54
CA LYS A 101 -10.47 -2.67 -14.87
C LYS A 101 -9.20 -3.46 -14.59
N GLN A 102 -8.03 -2.91 -14.93
CA GLN A 102 -6.74 -3.56 -14.64
C GLN A 102 -6.47 -3.67 -13.14
N ILE A 103 -6.66 -2.59 -12.36
CA ILE A 103 -6.48 -2.61 -10.90
C ILE A 103 -7.39 -3.66 -10.27
N VAL A 104 -8.67 -3.69 -10.65
CA VAL A 104 -9.64 -4.65 -10.13
C VAL A 104 -9.28 -6.08 -10.53
N LEU A 105 -8.99 -6.32 -11.81
CA LEU A 105 -8.69 -7.67 -12.29
C LEU A 105 -7.44 -8.26 -11.62
N TYR A 106 -6.32 -7.53 -11.63
CA TYR A 106 -5.10 -8.00 -10.99
C TYR A 106 -5.22 -8.05 -9.46
N GLY A 107 -5.98 -7.13 -8.86
CA GLY A 107 -6.32 -7.16 -7.44
C GLY A 107 -7.12 -8.40 -7.06
N LEU A 108 -8.12 -8.79 -7.87
CA LEU A 108 -8.88 -10.02 -7.67
C LEU A 108 -8.01 -11.25 -7.84
N ILE A 109 -7.14 -11.30 -8.85
CA ILE A 109 -6.17 -12.40 -9.01
C ILE A 109 -5.29 -12.53 -7.77
N PHE A 110 -4.78 -11.42 -7.25
CA PHE A 110 -3.97 -11.39 -6.03
C PHE A 110 -4.77 -11.90 -4.82
N ILE A 111 -5.98 -11.37 -4.58
CA ILE A 111 -6.82 -11.74 -3.43
C ILE A 111 -7.24 -13.20 -3.50
N ILE A 112 -7.67 -13.70 -4.67
CA ILE A 112 -8.05 -15.10 -4.85
C ILE A 112 -6.85 -16.01 -4.59
N SER A 113 -5.69 -15.68 -5.13
CA SER A 113 -4.47 -16.49 -4.93
C SER A 113 -4.02 -16.50 -3.47
N TYR A 114 -4.12 -15.34 -2.79
CA TYR A 114 -3.88 -15.21 -1.36
C TYR A 114 -4.86 -16.08 -0.55
N ALA A 115 -6.16 -16.00 -0.84
CA ALA A 115 -7.19 -16.77 -0.14
C ALA A 115 -7.03 -18.27 -0.36
N CYS A 116 -6.76 -18.71 -1.59
CA CYS A 116 -6.48 -20.11 -1.91
C CYS A 116 -5.29 -20.64 -1.08
N MET A 117 -4.20 -19.86 -0.99
CA MET A 117 -3.05 -20.26 -0.18
C MET A 117 -3.38 -20.30 1.31
N PHE A 118 -4.17 -19.35 1.81
CA PHE A 118 -4.63 -19.34 3.19
C PHE A 118 -5.40 -20.61 3.54
N PHE A 119 -6.40 -20.98 2.74
CA PHE A 119 -7.15 -22.21 2.97
C PHE A 119 -6.28 -23.47 2.82
N LEU A 120 -5.38 -23.50 1.84
CA LEU A 120 -4.46 -24.63 1.66
C LEU A 120 -3.57 -24.84 2.89
N LYS A 121 -3.03 -23.78 3.50
CA LYS A 121 -2.26 -23.88 4.75
C LYS A 121 -3.06 -24.55 5.85
N TRP A 122 -4.30 -24.14 6.04
CA TRP A 122 -5.16 -24.68 7.10
C TRP A 122 -5.57 -26.13 6.83
N ILE A 123 -5.84 -26.49 5.58
CA ILE A 123 -6.10 -27.88 5.19
C ILE A 123 -4.87 -28.74 5.50
N LEU A 124 -3.67 -28.32 5.07
CA LEU A 124 -2.43 -29.05 5.32
C LEU A 124 -2.13 -29.16 6.82
N ALA A 125 -2.29 -28.08 7.59
CA ALA A 125 -2.12 -28.09 9.04
C ALA A 125 -3.10 -29.05 9.74
N THR A 126 -4.34 -29.15 9.24
CA THR A 126 -5.34 -30.08 9.78
C THR A 126 -4.91 -31.53 9.55
N ILE A 127 -4.35 -31.84 8.37
CA ILE A 127 -3.89 -33.18 8.02
C ILE A 127 -2.66 -33.58 8.85
N THR A 128 -1.74 -32.67 9.12
CA THR A 128 -0.46 -32.97 9.78
C THR A 128 -0.50 -32.91 11.30
N ILE A 129 -1.19 -31.92 11.88
CA ILE A 129 -1.18 -31.66 13.33
C ILE A 129 -2.47 -32.20 14.00
N GLY A 130 -3.51 -32.44 13.21
CA GLY A 130 -4.81 -32.91 13.70
C GLY A 130 -5.73 -31.79 14.17
N LYS A 131 -7.04 -32.10 14.23
CA LYS A 131 -8.12 -31.11 14.45
C LYS A 131 -8.03 -30.34 15.77
N LYS A 132 -7.55 -30.96 16.85
CA LYS A 132 -7.50 -30.30 18.18
C LYS A 132 -6.50 -29.15 18.25
N ALA A 133 -5.36 -29.27 17.56
CA ALA A 133 -4.39 -28.18 17.47
C ALA A 133 -4.90 -27.04 16.56
N LEU A 134 -5.65 -27.37 15.53
CA LEU A 134 -6.32 -26.42 14.64
C LEU A 134 -7.32 -25.54 15.41
N ASP A 135 -8.20 -26.16 16.22
CA ASP A 135 -9.23 -25.43 16.98
C ASP A 135 -8.58 -24.42 17.94
N SER A 136 -7.47 -24.80 18.59
CA SER A 136 -6.68 -23.89 19.44
C SER A 136 -6.05 -22.75 18.63
N ALA A 137 -5.49 -23.03 17.45
CA ALA A 137 -4.89 -22.02 16.60
C ALA A 137 -5.93 -21.04 16.05
N ILE A 138 -7.11 -21.52 15.63
CA ILE A 138 -8.24 -20.68 15.19
C ILE A 138 -8.72 -19.79 16.34
N GLY A 139 -8.81 -20.31 17.56
CA GLY A 139 -9.12 -19.51 18.75
C GLY A 139 -8.16 -18.32 18.91
N SER A 140 -6.86 -18.55 18.77
CA SER A 140 -5.85 -17.48 18.84
C SER A 140 -5.96 -16.45 17.70
N VAL A 141 -6.37 -16.87 16.50
CA VAL A 141 -6.60 -15.97 15.35
C VAL A 141 -7.86 -15.12 15.58
N MET A 142 -8.92 -15.71 16.11
CA MET A 142 -10.16 -15.00 16.44
C MET A 142 -9.94 -13.97 17.55
N GLU A 143 -9.16 -14.30 18.59
CA GLU A 143 -8.77 -13.34 19.63
C GLU A 143 -7.96 -12.17 19.04
N ARG A 144 -7.03 -12.43 18.13
CA ARG A 144 -6.25 -11.36 17.47
C ARG A 144 -7.07 -10.51 16.50
N SER A 145 -8.18 -11.05 15.97
CA SER A 145 -9.03 -10.35 14.99
C SER A 145 -10.18 -9.58 15.64
N ILE A 146 -10.81 -10.15 16.69
CA ILE A 146 -12.05 -9.64 17.31
C ILE A 146 -11.84 -9.32 18.81
N GLY A 147 -10.75 -9.77 19.41
CA GLY A 147 -10.50 -9.66 20.85
C GLY A 147 -10.52 -8.23 21.39
N THR A 148 -10.61 -8.16 22.72
CA THR A 148 -10.60 -6.90 23.46
C THR A 148 -9.23 -6.25 23.34
N VAL A 149 -9.24 -4.96 23.02
CA VAL A 149 -8.03 -4.13 23.01
C VAL A 149 -8.21 -3.11 24.09
N THR A 150 -7.19 -2.83 24.85
CA THR A 150 -7.21 -1.81 25.90
C THR A 150 -6.80 -0.46 25.35
N MET A 151 -7.33 0.62 25.93
CA MET A 151 -6.99 1.99 25.54
C MET A 151 -5.58 2.41 25.98
N GLY A 152 -4.99 1.70 26.95
CA GLY A 152 -3.62 1.89 27.41
C GLY A 152 -2.78 0.61 27.29
N GLN A 153 -1.60 0.65 27.91
CA GLN A 153 -0.59 -0.42 27.82
C GLN A 153 -0.84 -1.57 28.80
N SER A 154 -1.77 -1.41 29.75
CA SER A 154 -2.06 -2.39 30.78
C SER A 154 -3.38 -3.12 30.52
N THR A 155 -3.50 -4.35 30.98
CA THR A 155 -4.75 -5.14 30.94
C THR A 155 -5.84 -4.59 31.87
N LEU A 156 -5.50 -3.62 32.72
CA LEU A 156 -6.40 -2.93 33.63
C LEU A 156 -7.06 -1.71 32.96
N ASP A 157 -6.52 -1.26 31.82
CA ASP A 157 -7.08 -0.13 31.09
C ASP A 157 -8.42 -0.49 30.44
N PRO A 158 -9.34 0.48 30.31
CA PRO A 158 -10.66 0.22 29.76
C PRO A 158 -10.56 -0.33 28.33
N SER A 159 -11.41 -1.31 28.05
CA SER A 159 -11.52 -1.89 26.71
C SER A 159 -11.96 -0.82 25.71
N ALA A 160 -11.22 -0.70 24.62
CA ALA A 160 -11.51 0.18 23.50
C ALA A 160 -12.81 -0.24 22.82
N THR A 161 -13.72 0.71 22.67
CA THR A 161 -14.94 0.55 21.87
C THR A 161 -14.60 0.37 20.38
N THR A 162 -15.53 -0.15 19.59
CA THR A 162 -15.34 -0.35 18.14
C THR A 162 -14.93 0.94 17.42
N LEU A 163 -15.54 2.08 17.76
CA LEU A 163 -15.19 3.38 17.18
C LEU A 163 -13.77 3.82 17.56
N GLN A 164 -13.36 3.57 18.81
CA GLN A 164 -12.00 3.88 19.27
C GLN A 164 -10.95 2.98 18.59
N LYS A 165 -11.28 1.71 18.33
CA LYS A 165 -10.42 0.80 17.55
C LYS A 165 -10.26 1.29 16.11
N LEU A 166 -11.36 1.65 15.44
CA LEU A 166 -11.34 2.14 14.05
C LEU A 166 -10.57 3.46 13.94
N GLY A 167 -10.92 4.46 14.76
CA GLY A 167 -10.23 5.74 14.79
C GLY A 167 -8.75 5.58 15.19
N GLY A 168 -8.49 4.72 16.18
CA GLY A 168 -7.16 4.39 16.66
C GLY A 168 -6.26 3.71 15.64
N ALA A 169 -6.79 2.76 14.89
CA ALA A 169 -6.08 2.13 13.78
C ALA A 169 -5.62 3.17 12.76
N LEU A 170 -6.47 4.15 12.43
CA LEU A 170 -6.08 5.21 11.49
C LEU A 170 -5.03 6.17 12.09
N TRP A 171 -5.33 6.83 13.22
CA TRP A 171 -4.44 7.88 13.71
C TRP A 171 -3.09 7.34 14.19
N LYS A 172 -3.03 6.14 14.80
CA LYS A 172 -1.75 5.57 15.25
C LYS A 172 -0.85 5.22 14.07
N ASN A 173 -1.41 4.66 13.00
CA ASN A 173 -0.65 4.33 11.80
C ASN A 173 -0.20 5.59 11.05
N ILE A 174 -1.08 6.56 10.86
CA ILE A 174 -0.73 7.83 10.21
C ILE A 174 0.31 8.60 11.06
N GLY A 175 0.14 8.59 12.38
CA GLY A 175 1.05 9.22 13.34
C GLY A 175 2.49 8.71 13.21
N CYS A 176 2.68 7.44 12.85
CA CYS A 176 4.01 6.85 12.65
C CYS A 176 4.76 7.36 11.41
N LEU A 177 4.10 8.10 10.51
CA LEU A 177 4.78 8.79 9.40
C LEU A 177 5.54 10.03 9.87
N PHE A 178 5.20 10.57 11.06
CA PHE A 178 5.81 11.77 11.58
C PHE A 178 6.97 11.45 12.55
N PRO A 179 8.03 12.28 12.57
CA PRO A 179 9.21 12.03 13.41
C PRO A 179 8.90 12.08 14.92
N PHE A 180 7.86 12.80 15.34
CA PHE A 180 7.48 12.97 16.75
C PHE A 180 6.32 12.06 17.19
N LYS A 181 6.18 10.88 16.57
CA LYS A 181 5.03 9.97 16.74
C LYS A 181 4.64 9.67 18.21
N GLU A 182 5.60 9.57 19.12
CA GLU A 182 5.36 9.24 20.53
C GLU A 182 4.72 10.39 21.33
N MET A 183 4.81 11.62 20.82
CA MET A 183 4.29 12.83 21.45
C MET A 183 2.97 13.30 20.84
N MET A 184 2.50 12.66 19.76
CA MET A 184 1.35 13.14 19.00
C MET A 184 0.04 12.54 19.52
N SER A 185 -0.85 13.40 20.00
CA SER A 185 -2.24 13.04 20.24
C SER A 185 -3.00 12.89 18.91
N ALA A 186 -4.15 12.19 18.92
CA ALA A 186 -4.96 12.01 17.72
C ALA A 186 -5.32 13.34 17.00
N PRO A 187 -5.73 14.43 17.71
CA PRO A 187 -5.94 15.73 17.07
C PRO A 187 -4.69 16.26 16.37
N ALA A 188 -3.51 16.15 17.00
CA ALA A 188 -2.26 16.62 16.41
C ALA A 188 -1.92 15.86 15.11
N VAL A 189 -2.16 14.55 15.06
CA VAL A 189 -1.98 13.74 13.84
C VAL A 189 -2.92 14.22 12.72
N TYR A 190 -4.20 14.45 13.03
CA TYR A 190 -5.16 14.91 12.03
C TYR A 190 -4.86 16.33 11.55
N THR A 191 -4.42 17.24 12.44
CA THR A 191 -3.97 18.58 12.05
C THR A 191 -2.75 18.51 11.14
N ALA A 192 -1.74 17.72 11.50
CA ALA A 192 -0.54 17.55 10.68
C ALA A 192 -0.88 16.95 9.30
N LEU A 193 -1.73 15.93 9.26
CA LEU A 193 -2.23 15.34 8.02
C LEU A 193 -2.98 16.36 7.16
N PHE A 194 -3.86 17.16 7.78
CA PHE A 194 -4.59 18.21 7.08
C PHE A 194 -3.64 19.26 6.50
N CYS A 195 -2.63 19.71 7.26
CA CYS A 195 -1.59 20.61 6.76
C CYS A 195 -0.81 19.99 5.59
N CYS A 196 -0.46 18.70 5.65
CA CYS A 196 0.19 17.99 4.55
C CYS A 196 -0.70 17.93 3.31
N ILE A 197 -1.99 17.62 3.47
CA ILE A 197 -2.95 17.58 2.35
C ILE A 197 -3.10 18.97 1.74
N LEU A 198 -3.25 20.01 2.56
CA LEU A 198 -3.31 21.40 2.09
C LEU A 198 -2.04 21.78 1.34
N PHE A 199 -0.86 21.45 1.87
CA PHE A 199 0.41 21.71 1.21
C PHE A 199 0.50 21.00 -0.15
N LEU A 200 0.16 19.71 -0.21
CA LEU A 200 0.13 18.94 -1.46
C LEU A 200 -0.88 19.53 -2.45
N PHE A 201 -2.06 19.92 -1.97
CA PHE A 201 -3.09 20.57 -2.77
C PHE A 201 -2.61 21.92 -3.30
N SER A 202 -1.97 22.75 -2.47
CA SER A 202 -1.37 24.02 -2.88
C SER A 202 -0.26 23.81 -3.91
N CYS A 203 0.60 22.80 -3.76
CA CYS A 203 1.59 22.45 -4.78
C CYS A 203 0.90 22.06 -6.10
N VAL A 204 -0.11 21.19 -6.05
CA VAL A 204 -0.86 20.83 -7.26
C VAL A 204 -1.51 22.06 -7.86
N TYR A 205 -2.16 22.92 -7.07
CA TYR A 205 -2.83 24.13 -7.52
C TYR A 205 -1.85 25.14 -8.15
N LEU A 206 -0.69 25.38 -7.55
CA LEU A 206 0.30 26.32 -8.07
C LEU A 206 0.98 25.79 -9.34
N PHE A 207 1.16 24.48 -9.44
CA PHE A 207 1.89 23.83 -10.53
C PHE A 207 0.97 23.09 -11.50
N HIS A 208 -0.36 23.22 -11.41
CA HIS A 208 -1.26 22.50 -12.32
C HIS A 208 -1.11 23.05 -13.73
N GLY A 209 -0.92 22.15 -14.68
CA GLY A 209 -1.12 22.46 -16.09
C GLY A 209 -2.60 22.39 -16.45
N THR A 210 -3.08 23.20 -17.40
CA THR A 210 -4.46 23.21 -17.96
C THR A 210 -4.94 21.89 -18.60
N SER A 211 -4.17 20.81 -18.54
CA SER A 211 -4.45 19.54 -19.25
C SER A 211 -4.17 18.30 -18.39
N TYR A 212 -4.12 18.42 -17.07
CA TYR A 212 -3.58 17.33 -16.25
C TYR A 212 -4.44 16.96 -15.05
N TYR A 213 -5.52 16.24 -15.37
CA TYR A 213 -6.09 15.17 -14.55
C TYR A 213 -5.88 13.87 -15.32
N SER A 214 -4.66 13.31 -15.28
CA SER A 214 -4.39 12.08 -16.04
C SER A 214 -5.08 10.88 -15.39
N ASN A 215 -5.43 9.89 -16.22
CA ASN A 215 -5.92 8.59 -15.75
C ASN A 215 -4.99 7.99 -14.67
N LEU A 216 -3.68 8.27 -14.75
CA LEU A 216 -2.69 7.84 -13.77
C LEU A 216 -2.89 8.50 -12.40
N GLY A 217 -3.17 9.80 -12.34
CA GLY A 217 -3.39 10.53 -11.08
C GLY A 217 -4.56 9.95 -10.28
N MET A 218 -5.69 9.70 -10.93
CA MET A 218 -6.84 9.04 -10.31
C MET A 218 -6.50 7.62 -9.84
N SER A 219 -5.70 6.90 -10.63
CA SER A 219 -5.29 5.53 -10.31
C SER A 219 -4.36 5.48 -9.09
N MET A 220 -3.48 6.47 -8.95
CA MET A 220 -2.63 6.60 -7.77
C MET A 220 -3.45 6.88 -6.51
N LEU A 221 -4.49 7.71 -6.62
CA LEU A 221 -5.42 7.92 -5.50
C LEU A 221 -6.10 6.61 -5.09
N LEU A 222 -6.62 5.83 -6.05
CA LEU A 222 -7.24 4.53 -5.76
C LEU A 222 -6.29 3.58 -5.04
N LEU A 223 -5.06 3.43 -5.53
CA LEU A 223 -4.05 2.58 -4.88
C LEU A 223 -3.65 3.11 -3.50
N SER A 224 -3.61 4.43 -3.33
CA SER A 224 -3.28 5.09 -2.07
C SER A 224 -4.33 4.90 -0.98
N LEU A 225 -5.58 4.56 -1.34
CA LEU A 225 -6.68 4.30 -0.40
C LEU A 225 -6.69 2.86 0.14
N ILE A 226 -6.05 1.91 -0.55
CA ILE A 226 -5.98 0.50 -0.14
C ILE A 226 -5.47 0.30 1.29
N PRO A 227 -4.35 0.91 1.75
CA PRO A 227 -3.88 0.72 3.12
C PRO A 227 -4.87 1.23 4.18
N PHE A 228 -5.65 2.27 3.88
CA PHE A 228 -6.70 2.76 4.78
C PHE A 228 -7.86 1.78 4.89
N LEU A 229 -8.31 1.22 3.77
CA LEU A 229 -9.32 0.16 3.76
C LEU A 229 -8.85 -1.05 4.59
N ARG A 230 -7.57 -1.42 4.42
CA ARG A 230 -6.93 -2.48 5.22
C ARG A 230 -6.96 -2.14 6.71
N PHE A 231 -6.63 -0.91 7.10
CA PHE A 231 -6.67 -0.51 8.52
C PHE A 231 -8.08 -0.56 9.11
N LEU A 232 -9.12 -0.34 8.31
CA LEU A 232 -10.49 -0.47 8.77
C LEU A 232 -10.92 -1.94 8.90
N LEU A 233 -10.63 -2.77 7.88
CA LEU A 233 -10.98 -4.19 7.87
C LEU A 233 -10.24 -4.97 8.97
N LEU A 234 -8.98 -4.62 9.21
CA LEU A 234 -8.11 -5.25 10.22
C LEU A 234 -7.83 -4.26 11.36
N SER A 235 -8.85 -3.54 11.82
CA SER A 235 -8.70 -2.45 12.80
C SER A 235 -8.12 -2.88 14.12
N ASN A 236 -8.48 -4.06 14.63
CA ASN A 236 -7.89 -4.62 15.85
C ASN A 236 -6.37 -4.79 15.71
N HIS A 237 -5.95 -5.53 14.68
CA HIS A 237 -4.55 -5.77 14.39
C HIS A 237 -3.78 -4.48 14.08
N SER A 238 -4.38 -3.58 13.28
CA SER A 238 -3.77 -2.30 12.91
C SER A 238 -3.65 -1.33 14.09
N TYR A 239 -4.56 -1.40 15.07
CA TYR A 239 -4.51 -0.61 16.29
C TYR A 239 -3.39 -1.09 17.22
N LEU A 240 -3.25 -2.41 17.38
CA LEU A 240 -2.24 -3.01 18.25
C LEU A 240 -0.84 -2.90 17.64
N HIS A 241 -0.70 -3.24 16.36
CA HIS A 241 0.57 -3.37 15.65
C HIS A 241 0.89 -2.17 14.75
N TYR A 242 0.34 -0.99 15.09
CA TYR A 242 0.49 0.25 14.31
C TYR A 242 1.94 0.61 13.98
N PHE A 243 2.87 0.29 14.89
CA PHE A 243 4.32 0.51 14.79
C PHE A 243 5.01 -0.34 13.72
N PHE A 244 4.30 -1.34 13.16
CA PHE A 244 4.73 -2.12 12.00
C PHE A 244 3.87 -1.85 10.78
N THR A 245 2.54 -1.87 10.98
CA THR A 245 1.55 -1.85 9.91
C THR A 245 1.50 -0.52 9.15
N TYR A 246 1.99 0.57 9.75
CA TYR A 246 2.00 1.88 9.09
C TYR A 246 2.82 1.91 7.81
N ARG A 247 3.80 0.99 7.68
CA ARG A 247 4.64 0.87 6.48
C ARG A 247 3.81 0.53 5.23
N ALA A 248 2.61 -0.02 5.38
CA ALA A 248 1.66 -0.19 4.28
C ALA A 248 1.27 1.15 3.60
N LEU A 249 1.43 2.29 4.28
CA LEU A 249 1.24 3.63 3.72
C LEU A 249 2.33 4.04 2.72
N LEU A 250 3.34 3.20 2.46
CA LEU A 250 4.36 3.44 1.45
C LEU A 250 3.74 3.78 0.09
N VAL A 251 2.69 3.06 -0.33
CA VAL A 251 2.00 3.36 -1.60
C VAL A 251 1.38 4.76 -1.60
N SER A 252 0.75 5.16 -0.50
CA SER A 252 0.11 6.48 -0.37
C SER A 252 1.14 7.61 -0.42
N VAL A 253 2.27 7.44 0.27
CA VAL A 253 3.38 8.40 0.27
C VAL A 253 4.02 8.50 -1.12
N VAL A 254 4.33 7.36 -1.73
CA VAL A 254 4.96 7.31 -3.07
C VAL A 254 4.04 7.88 -4.13
N GLY A 255 2.74 7.55 -4.08
CA GLY A 255 1.72 8.08 -4.99
C GLY A 255 1.59 9.60 -4.89
N ALA A 256 1.49 10.13 -3.67
CA ALA A 256 1.40 11.57 -3.43
C ALA A 256 2.63 12.32 -3.96
N ILE A 257 3.84 11.86 -3.61
CA ILE A 257 5.10 12.50 -4.03
C ILE A 257 5.29 12.40 -5.55
N TYR A 258 4.98 11.25 -6.15
CA TYR A 258 5.10 11.08 -7.59
C TYR A 258 4.15 12.02 -8.33
N TYR A 259 2.89 12.10 -7.88
CA TYR A 259 1.87 12.93 -8.51
C TYR A 259 2.24 14.43 -8.44
N THR A 260 2.62 14.92 -7.27
CA THR A 260 3.04 16.33 -7.11
C THR A 260 4.32 16.62 -7.90
N GLY A 261 5.31 15.73 -7.85
CA GLY A 261 6.54 15.86 -8.63
C GLY A 261 6.28 15.94 -10.14
N LYS A 262 5.31 15.17 -10.64
CA LYS A 262 4.88 15.23 -12.05
C LYS A 262 4.25 16.56 -12.43
N CYS A 263 3.37 17.11 -11.57
CA CYS A 263 2.80 18.44 -11.79
C CYS A 263 3.90 19.51 -11.90
N CYS A 264 4.88 19.48 -10.99
CA CYS A 264 6.04 20.39 -11.01
C CYS A 264 6.88 20.25 -12.29
N GLU A 265 7.19 19.01 -12.70
CA GLU A 265 7.98 18.71 -13.91
C GLU A 265 7.32 19.31 -15.17
N GLU A 266 6.01 19.10 -15.31
CA GLU A 266 5.24 19.59 -16.46
C GLU A 266 5.10 21.13 -16.47
N TYR A 267 4.89 21.75 -15.30
CA TYR A 267 4.89 23.20 -15.16
C TYR A 267 6.19 23.80 -15.68
N TRP A 268 7.35 23.26 -15.24
CA TRP A 268 8.65 23.79 -15.60
C TRP A 268 8.96 23.59 -17.10
N LYS A 269 8.62 22.43 -17.67
CA LYS A 269 8.75 22.18 -19.12
C LYS A 269 7.98 23.21 -19.95
N ARG A 270 6.75 23.55 -19.55
CA ARG A 270 5.93 24.56 -20.27
C ARG A 270 6.52 25.95 -20.13
N ARG A 271 6.95 26.32 -18.93
CA ARG A 271 7.58 27.63 -18.67
C ARG A 271 8.83 27.80 -19.54
N TRP A 272 9.69 26.78 -19.58
CA TRP A 272 10.88 26.77 -20.43
C TRP A 272 10.54 26.92 -21.91
N LYS A 273 9.59 26.12 -22.44
CA LYS A 273 9.13 26.24 -23.84
C LYS A 273 8.57 27.62 -24.20
N ARG A 274 7.89 28.32 -23.26
CA ARG A 274 7.38 29.68 -23.49
C ARG A 274 8.50 30.72 -23.55
N GLN A 275 9.57 30.55 -22.79
CA GLN A 275 10.73 31.46 -22.82
C GLN A 275 11.47 31.37 -24.16
N TRP A 276 11.66 30.15 -24.68
CA TRP A 276 12.30 29.94 -25.99
C TRP A 276 11.46 30.35 -27.20
N LYS A 277 10.14 30.54 -27.04
CA LYS A 277 9.28 31.10 -28.11
C LYS A 277 9.28 32.64 -28.14
N ARG A 278 9.92 33.29 -27.16
CA ARG A 278 10.00 34.76 -27.05
C ARG A 278 11.38 35.30 -27.44
N ILE A 279 12.32 34.42 -27.79
CA ILE A 279 13.64 34.69 -28.37
C ILE A 279 13.54 34.26 -29.84
#